data_AF-A0A258MJI8-F1
#
_entry.id   AF-A0A258MJI8-F1
#
_cell.length_a   1.000
_cell.length_b   1.000
_cell.length_c   1.000
_cell.angle_alpha   90.00
_cell.angle_beta   90.00
_cell.angle_gamma   90.00
#
_symmetry.space_group_name_H-M   'P 1'
#
loop_
_entity.id
_entity.type
_entity.pdbx_description
1 polymer ?
#
loop_
_entity_poly.entity_id
_entity_poly.type
_entity_poly.pdbx_seq_one_letter_code
_entity_poly.pdbx_strand_id
1 'polypeptide(L)'
;MGDWYVQYADSMSESWLNEKVRFSFVDGSAGEMTRGDILIHICNHKAFHRGHIGDMFYQSGFRPPSIDLPVCMRDAFNEAELG
;
A
#
# COMPACT_ATOMS: atom_id res chain seq x y z
N MET A 1 -0.28 -2.25 -7.04
CA MET A 1 0.91 -2.82 -6.37
C MET A 1 1.76 -3.34 -7.49
N GLY A 2 3.08 -3.22 -7.47
CA GLY A 2 3.87 -3.79 -8.57
C GLY A 2 3.84 -5.32 -8.54
N ASP A 3 4.00 -5.97 -9.70
CA ASP A 3 4.00 -7.44 -9.82
C ASP A 3 5.05 -8.09 -8.90
N TRP A 4 6.21 -7.42 -8.73
CA TRP A 4 7.25 -7.90 -7.82
C TRP A 4 6.76 -8.07 -6.38
N TYR A 5 5.89 -7.18 -5.90
CA TYR A 5 5.42 -7.18 -4.52
C TYR A 5 4.41 -8.30 -4.30
N VAL A 6 3.55 -8.52 -5.30
CA VAL A 6 2.59 -9.62 -5.30
C VAL A 6 3.33 -10.95 -5.35
N GLN A 7 4.28 -11.11 -6.28
CA GLN A 7 5.12 -12.31 -6.37
C GLN A 7 5.92 -12.57 -5.10
N TYR A 8 6.45 -11.51 -4.47
CA TYR A 8 7.14 -11.62 -3.20
C TYR A 8 6.22 -12.14 -2.10
N ALA A 9 5.02 -11.56 -1.94
CA ALA A 9 4.04 -12.00 -0.97
C ALA A 9 3.57 -13.45 -1.23
N ASP A 10 3.31 -13.80 -2.49
CA ASP A 10 2.87 -15.15 -2.92
C ASP A 10 3.95 -16.21 -2.64
N SER A 11 5.23 -15.83 -2.62
CA SER A 11 6.33 -16.76 -2.37
C SER A 11 6.57 -17.08 -0.88
N MET A 12 5.88 -16.42 0.05
CA MET A 12 6.20 -16.50 1.48
C MET A 12 5.58 -17.73 2.18
N SER A 13 6.38 -18.42 2.98
CA SER A 13 5.90 -19.36 3.99
C SER A 13 5.54 -18.66 5.30
N GLU A 14 4.75 -19.33 6.15
CA GLU A 14 4.42 -18.84 7.50
C GLU A 14 5.69 -18.55 8.34
N SER A 15 6.69 -19.42 8.27
CA SER A 15 7.96 -19.20 8.99
C SER A 15 8.69 -17.94 8.51
N TRP A 16 8.64 -17.65 7.21
CA TRP A 16 9.21 -16.42 6.65
C TRP A 16 8.41 -15.19 7.05
N LEU A 17 7.08 -15.25 7.01
CA LEU A 17 6.22 -14.16 7.45
C LEU A 17 6.52 -13.74 8.90
N ASN A 18 6.86 -14.71 9.77
CA ASN A 18 7.19 -14.47 11.16
C ASN A 18 8.66 -14.05 11.42
N GLU A 19 9.51 -13.97 10.38
CA GLU A 19 10.90 -13.51 10.53
C GLU A 19 10.93 -12.03 10.93
N LYS A 20 11.68 -11.71 11.99
CA LYS A 20 11.87 -10.32 12.47
C LYS A 20 12.89 -9.58 11.60
N VAL A 21 12.48 -8.42 11.11
CA VAL A 21 13.32 -7.46 10.40
C VAL A 21 13.57 -6.26 11.29
N ARG A 22 14.84 -5.97 11.55
CA ARG A 22 15.28 -4.77 12.27
C ARG A 22 15.65 -3.69 11.27
N PHE A 23 15.25 -2.46 11.54
CA PHE A 23 15.54 -1.30 10.70
C PHE A 23 15.72 -0.04 11.54
N SER A 24 16.21 1.03 10.91
CA SER A 24 16.28 2.36 11.52
C SER A 24 15.25 3.27 10.88
N PHE A 25 14.52 4.01 11.70
CA PHE A 25 13.69 5.11 11.24
C PHE A 25 14.58 6.28 10.77
N VAL A 26 13.98 7.22 10.03
CA VAL A 26 14.67 8.40 9.49
C VAL A 26 15.28 9.26 10.61
N ASP A 27 14.67 9.27 11.79
CA ASP A 27 15.17 9.98 12.97
C ASP A 27 16.31 9.23 13.72
N GLY A 28 16.73 8.08 13.21
CA GLY A 28 17.78 7.24 13.79
C GLY A 28 17.30 6.29 14.90
N SER A 29 16.03 6.33 15.28
CA SER A 29 15.46 5.38 16.24
C SER A 29 15.36 3.97 15.64
N ALA A 30 15.36 2.95 16.49
CA ALA A 30 15.29 1.55 16.07
C ALA A 30 13.85 1.08 15.91
N GLY A 31 13.58 0.34 14.82
CA GLY A 31 12.34 -0.37 14.56
C GLY A 31 12.56 -1.87 14.41
N GLU A 32 11.54 -2.64 14.75
CA GLU A 32 11.48 -4.08 14.53
C GLU A 32 10.06 -4.47 14.16
N MET A 33 9.91 -5.23 13.08
CA MET A 33 8.63 -5.75 12.60
C MET A 33 8.84 -7.13 12.00
N THR A 34 7.83 -8.00 12.02
CA THR A 34 7.91 -9.21 11.19
C THR A 34 7.77 -8.86 9.71
N ARG A 35 8.22 -9.75 8.82
CA ARG A 35 7.98 -9.56 7.37
C ARG A 35 6.49 -9.43 7.06
N GLY A 36 5.64 -10.22 7.73
CA GLY A 36 4.19 -10.12 7.61
C GLY A 36 3.65 -8.76 8.04
N ASP A 37 4.14 -8.23 9.17
CA ASP A 37 3.78 -6.88 9.63
C ASP A 37 4.16 -5.81 8.59
N ILE A 38 5.35 -5.94 7.98
CA ILE A 38 5.82 -5.00 6.94
C ILE A 38 4.91 -5.06 5.70
N LEU A 39 4.48 -6.24 5.27
CA LEU A 39 3.55 -6.39 4.15
C LEU A 39 2.22 -5.68 4.44
N ILE A 40 1.61 -5.96 5.60
CA ILE A 40 0.35 -5.32 6.02
C ILE A 40 0.54 -3.80 6.15
N HIS A 41 1.66 -3.35 6.71
CA HIS A 41 1.99 -1.94 6.83
C HIS A 41 2.01 -1.24 5.47
N ILE A 42 2.67 -1.80 4.46
CA ILE A 42 2.74 -1.18 3.12
C ILE A 42 1.33 -1.08 2.49
N CYS A 43 0.50 -2.12 2.62
CA CYS A 43 -0.88 -2.10 2.16
C CYS A 43 -1.71 -0.99 2.85
N ASN A 44 -1.62 -0.92 4.18
CA ASN A 44 -2.33 0.07 4.98
C ASN A 44 -1.82 1.50 4.69
N HIS A 45 -0.51 1.67 4.54
CA HIS A 45 0.09 2.96 4.24
C HIS A 45 -0.40 3.51 2.89
N LYS A 46 -0.49 2.64 1.88
CA LYS A 46 -1.07 3.02 0.58
C LYS A 46 -2.55 3.36 0.68
N ALA A 47 -3.33 2.59 1.45
CA ALA A 47 -4.75 2.88 1.67
C ALA A 47 -4.96 4.23 2.36
N PHE A 48 -4.15 4.52 3.39
CA PHE A 48 -4.14 5.80 4.08
C PHE A 48 -3.88 6.96 3.12
N HIS A 49 -2.79 6.91 2.35
CA HIS A 49 -2.44 7.98 1.42
C HIS A 49 -3.51 8.20 0.34
N ARG A 50 -4.08 7.12 -0.20
CA ARG A 50 -5.17 7.22 -1.18
C ARG A 50 -6.41 7.89 -0.58
N GLY A 51 -6.77 7.56 0.65
CA GLY A 51 -7.87 8.20 1.37
C GLY A 51 -7.60 9.68 1.64
N HIS A 52 -6.39 10.00 2.11
CA HIS A 52 -5.97 11.38 2.38
C HIS A 52 -5.99 12.25 1.13
N ILE A 53 -5.44 11.75 0.01
CA ILE A 53 -5.50 12.44 -1.28
C ILE A 53 -6.95 12.59 -1.73
N GLY A 54 -7.78 11.56 -1.58
CA GLY A 54 -9.21 11.65 -1.90
C GLY A 54 -9.92 12.77 -1.14
N ASP A 55 -9.63 12.94 0.14
CA ASP A 55 -10.15 14.06 0.94
C ASP A 55 -9.65 15.42 0.42
N MET A 56 -8.37 15.55 0.08
CA MET A 56 -7.82 16.78 -0.49
C MET A 56 -8.50 17.19 -1.81
N PHE A 57 -8.90 16.23 -2.64
CA PHE A 57 -9.69 16.50 -3.86
C PHE A 57 -11.04 17.14 -3.50
N TYR A 58 -11.78 16.55 -2.55
CA TYR A 58 -13.05 17.10 -2.09
C TYR A 58 -12.89 18.52 -1.53
N GLN A 59 -11.87 18.75 -0.71
CA GLN A 59 -11.58 20.08 -0.15
C GLN A 59 -11.24 21.11 -1.24
N SER A 60 -10.69 20.66 -2.37
CA SER A 60 -10.36 21.50 -3.52
C SER A 60 -11.52 21.68 -4.51
N GLY A 61 -12.72 21.16 -4.20
CA GLY A 61 -13.91 21.26 -5.06
C GLY A 61 -13.97 20.23 -6.18
N PHE A 62 -13.08 19.24 -6.19
CA PHE A 62 -13.04 18.17 -7.18
C PHE A 62 -13.55 16.85 -6.60
N ARG A 63 -14.08 15.98 -7.45
CA ARG A 63 -14.43 14.61 -7.07
C ARG A 63 -13.23 13.69 -7.33
N PRO A 64 -12.68 12.99 -6.33
CA PRO A 64 -11.59 12.05 -6.55
C PRO A 64 -12.08 10.79 -7.27
N PRO A 65 -11.16 10.02 -7.89
CA PRO A 65 -11.39 8.63 -8.22
C PRO A 65 -11.82 7.83 -6.99
N SER A 66 -12.46 6.67 -7.20
CA SER A 66 -12.87 5.83 -6.07
C SER A 66 -11.67 5.39 -5.24
N ILE A 67 -11.78 5.56 -3.92
CA ILE A 67 -10.78 5.10 -2.95
C ILE A 67 -11.05 3.67 -2.47
N ASP A 68 -12.18 3.07 -2.85
CA ASP A 68 -12.49 1.68 -2.53
C ASP A 68 -11.56 0.74 -3.30
N LEU A 69 -10.97 -0.24 -2.61
CA LEU A 69 -9.86 -1.03 -3.17
C LEU A 69 -10.27 -1.86 -4.40
N PRO A 70 -11.39 -2.60 -4.41
CA PRO A 70 -11.84 -3.31 -5.60
C PRO A 70 -12.06 -2.39 -6.79
N VAL A 71 -12.66 -1.21 -6.56
CA VAL A 71 -12.93 -0.23 -7.62
C VAL A 71 -11.63 0.37 -8.15
N CYS A 72 -10.71 0.74 -7.26
CA CYS A 72 -9.40 1.22 -7.63
C CYS A 72 -8.62 0.19 -8.46
N MET A 73 -8.66 -1.09 -8.09
CA MET A 73 -8.03 -2.15 -8.88
C MET A 73 -8.66 -2.33 -10.25
N ARG A 74 -9.99 -2.27 -10.35
CA ARG A 74 -10.69 -2.32 -11.63
C ARG A 74 -10.31 -1.15 -12.55
N ASP A 75 -10.25 0.06 -11.99
CA ASP A 75 -10.11 1.29 -12.77
C ASP A 75 -8.63 1.66 -13.05
N ALA A 76 -7.70 1.33 -12.15
CA ALA A 76 -6.28 1.68 -12.28
C ALA A 76 -5.50 0.86 -13.32
N PHE A 77 -6.04 -0.25 -13.80
CA PHE A 77 -5.46 -1.06 -14.89
C PHE A 77 -6.16 -0.86 -16.24
N ASN A 78 -7.18 0.00 -16.30
CA ASN A 78 -7.77 0.46 -17.55
C ASN A 78 -7.07 1.74 -18.01
N GLU A 79 -5.82 1.62 -18.49
CA GLU A 79 -5.12 2.72 -19.19
C GLU A 79 -5.88 3.20 -20.45
N ALA A 80 -6.94 2.51 -20.87
CA ALA A 80 -7.77 2.87 -22.02
C ALA A 80 -8.79 4.00 -21.77
N GLU A 81 -9.03 4.42 -20.52
CA GLU A 81 -10.01 5.50 -20.21
C GLU A 81 -9.39 6.77 -19.63
N LEU A 82 -8.07 6.82 -19.47
CA LEU A 82 -7.34 8.04 -19.17
C LEU A 82 -6.92 8.69 -20.48
N GLY A 83 -7.91 9.31 -21.16
CA GLY A 83 -7.68 10.13 -22.36
C GLY A 83 -6.74 11.31 -22.13
#